data_AF-A0A2A5HPM9-F1
#
_entry.id   AF-A0A2A5HPM9-F1
#
_cell.length_a   1.000
_cell.length_b   1.000
_cell.length_c   1.000
_cell.angle_alpha   90.00
_cell.angle_beta   90.00
_cell.angle_gamma   90.00
#
_symmetry.space_group_name_H-M   'P 1'
#
loop_
_entity.id
_entity.type
_entity.pdbx_description
1 polymer ?
#
loop_
_entity_poly.entity_id
_entity_poly.type
_entity_poly.pdbx_seq_one_letter_code
_entity_poly.pdbx_strand_id
1 'polypeptide(L)'
;MESLYGQEYNFASIRSIKDYQSKVPIIGYEELSPWIDFIGQGESNILTCEPVVMLEPTGGSTATNKYIPYTKTLLKQFRSATEPWISSIYQKHSLMGSTSYWSLSLTAQGKRNTKGGVKIGFNDDSEYFDPISRWALRKIMAVPASVAEEKTMDAWRNQTCIHLLGSENLGLISIWSPTYIIVLLEYIFENLDHLLLALPRKRQRQITVGIKTHGHTARALWPSLTLVSTWTDSVAAQFLPALHRWFPGISIQGKGLLATEGVISVPINDATATSENPYGRCAVAVNSHFLEFIDLENPSETPLLAHQLKTGAYYSPLLSTGGGLYRYHLKDTIKCTGTHGHTPIIRFEGKLDR
;
A
#
# COMPACT_ATOMS: atom_id res chain seq x y z
N MET A 1 -8.92 2.81 31.79
CA MET A 1 -9.83 1.75 31.31
C MET A 1 -8.96 0.83 30.46
N GLU A 2 -9.03 -0.48 30.67
CA GLU A 2 -8.25 -1.48 29.92
C GLU A 2 -9.17 -2.26 28.97
N SER A 3 -8.65 -2.68 27.81
CA SER A 3 -9.40 -3.50 26.86
C SER A 3 -9.51 -4.94 27.36
N LEU A 4 -10.50 -5.69 26.88
CA LEU A 4 -10.69 -7.10 27.24
C LEU A 4 -9.44 -7.93 26.92
N TYR A 5 -8.83 -7.71 25.75
CA TYR A 5 -7.57 -8.35 25.37
C TYR A 5 -6.41 -7.95 26.30
N GLY A 6 -6.36 -6.67 26.71
CA GLY A 6 -5.35 -6.20 27.65
C GLY A 6 -5.47 -6.81 29.04
N GLN A 7 -6.69 -7.10 29.48
CA GLN A 7 -6.97 -7.81 30.74
C GLN A 7 -6.53 -9.28 30.65
N GLU A 8 -6.91 -9.96 29.57
CA GLU A 8 -6.57 -11.38 29.32
C GLU A 8 -5.05 -11.62 29.41
N TYR A 9 -4.26 -10.73 28.80
CA TYR A 9 -2.78 -10.84 28.77
C TYR A 9 -2.07 -9.96 29.81
N ASN A 10 -2.81 -9.41 30.78
CA ASN A 10 -2.30 -8.59 31.88
C ASN A 10 -1.32 -7.48 31.44
N PHE A 11 -1.73 -6.68 30.45
CA PHE A 11 -0.94 -5.57 29.91
C PHE A 11 -0.56 -4.54 30.98
N ALA A 12 -1.38 -4.40 32.02
CA ALA A 12 -1.12 -3.59 33.21
C ALA A 12 0.27 -3.83 33.83
N SER A 13 0.81 -5.05 33.67
CA SER A 13 2.07 -5.49 34.26
C SER A 13 3.30 -5.33 33.33
N ILE A 14 3.12 -4.85 32.10
CA ILE A 14 4.20 -4.68 31.13
C ILE A 14 4.93 -3.37 31.40
N ARG A 15 6.26 -3.42 31.57
CA ARG A 15 7.10 -2.24 31.87
C ARG A 15 8.29 -2.11 30.94
N SER A 16 8.61 -3.15 30.18
CA SER A 16 9.72 -3.17 29.22
C SER A 16 9.36 -3.94 27.96
N ILE A 17 10.16 -3.78 26.91
CA ILE A 17 10.05 -4.59 25.68
C ILE A 17 10.20 -6.08 26.00
N LYS A 18 11.11 -6.43 26.92
CA LYS A 18 11.31 -7.82 27.34
C LYS A 18 10.07 -8.42 28.01
N ASP A 19 9.38 -7.64 28.86
CA ASP A 19 8.11 -8.08 29.45
C ASP A 19 7.04 -8.27 28.38
N TYR A 20 6.99 -7.35 27.41
CA TYR A 20 6.05 -7.43 26.30
C TYR A 20 6.28 -8.70 25.47
N GLN A 21 7.52 -8.97 25.09
CA GLN A 21 7.90 -10.14 24.29
C GLN A 21 7.70 -11.48 25.02
N SER A 22 7.72 -11.50 26.35
CA SER A 22 7.51 -12.71 27.14
C SER A 22 6.05 -12.98 27.49
N LYS A 23 5.23 -11.93 27.67
CA LYS A 23 3.83 -12.06 28.10
C LYS A 23 2.83 -12.09 26.95
N VAL A 24 3.10 -11.35 25.87
CA VAL A 24 2.18 -11.23 24.74
C VAL A 24 2.52 -12.30 23.70
N PRO A 25 1.57 -13.18 23.34
CA PRO A 25 1.84 -14.25 22.38
C PRO A 25 2.02 -13.68 20.97
N ILE A 26 2.81 -14.38 20.15
CA ILE A 26 2.83 -14.17 18.71
C ILE A 26 1.60 -14.90 18.14
N ILE A 27 0.76 -14.19 17.39
CA ILE A 27 -0.51 -14.72 16.89
C ILE A 27 -0.68 -14.51 15.39
N GLY A 28 -1.46 -15.38 14.76
CA GLY A 28 -1.95 -15.22 13.40
C GLY A 28 -3.36 -14.61 13.37
N TYR A 29 -4.00 -14.72 12.21
CA TYR A 29 -5.37 -14.23 12.04
C TYR A 29 -6.39 -15.14 12.72
N GLU A 30 -6.10 -16.43 12.76
CA GLU A 30 -6.98 -17.47 13.29
C GLU A 30 -7.24 -17.28 14.79
N GLU A 31 -6.23 -16.87 15.56
CA GLU A 31 -6.38 -16.55 16.98
C GLU A 31 -6.99 -15.16 17.20
N LEU A 32 -6.86 -14.25 16.23
CA LEU A 32 -7.40 -12.90 16.29
C LEU A 32 -8.89 -12.83 15.92
N SER A 33 -9.35 -13.72 15.03
CA SER A 33 -10.69 -13.64 14.43
C SER A 33 -11.84 -13.59 15.44
N PRO A 34 -11.84 -14.35 16.57
CA PRO A 34 -12.94 -14.26 17.54
C PRO A 34 -13.08 -12.86 18.16
N TRP A 35 -11.97 -12.15 18.36
CA TRP A 35 -11.96 -10.79 18.88
C TRP A 35 -12.53 -9.79 17.86
N ILE A 36 -12.22 -10.00 16.58
CA ILE A 36 -12.77 -9.21 15.48
C ILE A 36 -14.28 -9.44 15.34
N ASP A 37 -14.76 -10.66 15.59
CA ASP A 37 -16.19 -10.96 15.53
C ASP A 37 -17.00 -10.21 16.60
N PHE A 38 -16.45 -10.04 17.81
CA PHE A 38 -17.07 -9.18 18.84
C PHE A 38 -17.16 -7.72 18.37
N ILE A 39 -16.08 -7.18 17.79
CA ILE A 39 -16.07 -5.83 17.22
C ILE A 39 -17.11 -5.72 16.09
N GLY A 40 -17.21 -6.74 15.23
CA GLY A 40 -18.18 -6.82 14.16
C GLY A 40 -19.64 -6.85 14.63
N GLN A 41 -19.88 -7.30 15.86
CA GLN A 41 -21.19 -7.27 16.53
C GLN A 41 -21.49 -5.91 17.19
N GLY A 42 -20.53 -4.99 17.20
CA GLY A 42 -20.68 -3.63 17.75
C GLY A 42 -20.09 -3.48 19.15
N GLU A 43 -19.44 -4.52 19.67
CA GLU A 43 -18.79 -4.46 20.98
C GLU A 43 -17.58 -3.53 20.96
N SER A 44 -17.42 -2.77 22.04
CA SER A 44 -16.33 -1.80 22.22
C SER A 44 -15.33 -2.29 23.26
N ASN A 45 -14.13 -1.69 23.29
CA ASN A 45 -13.07 -2.03 24.25
C ASN A 45 -12.58 -3.49 24.17
N ILE A 46 -12.67 -4.13 23.00
CA ILE A 46 -12.27 -5.53 22.81
C ILE A 46 -10.75 -5.67 22.70
N LEU A 47 -10.16 -5.28 21.56
CA LEU A 47 -8.71 -5.34 21.35
C LEU A 47 -8.01 -4.11 21.95
N THR A 48 -8.59 -2.93 21.76
CA THR A 48 -8.08 -1.64 22.24
C THR A 48 -9.22 -0.81 22.83
N CYS A 49 -8.90 0.13 23.72
CA CYS A 49 -9.87 1.07 24.30
C CYS A 49 -10.27 2.20 23.33
N GLU A 50 -9.55 2.37 22.23
CA GLU A 50 -9.94 3.31 21.19
C GLU A 50 -11.04 2.71 20.32
N PRO A 51 -12.11 3.45 19.99
CA PRO A 51 -13.16 2.96 19.10
C PRO A 51 -12.62 2.53 17.73
N VAL A 52 -13.01 1.34 17.28
CA VAL A 52 -12.77 0.87 15.91
C VAL A 52 -13.74 1.59 14.99
N VAL A 53 -13.20 2.32 14.01
CA VAL A 53 -13.98 3.12 13.06
C VAL A 53 -14.29 2.36 11.77
N MET A 54 -13.53 1.30 11.48
CA MET A 54 -13.65 0.53 10.24
C MET A 54 -12.99 -0.86 10.39
N LEU A 55 -13.52 -1.84 9.66
CA LEU A 55 -12.88 -3.13 9.41
C LEU A 55 -12.43 -3.21 7.95
N GLU A 56 -11.13 -3.30 7.71
CA GLU A 56 -10.59 -3.38 6.36
C GLU A 56 -10.42 -4.85 5.94
N PRO A 57 -11.03 -5.30 4.83
CA PRO A 57 -10.80 -6.65 4.31
C PRO A 57 -9.38 -6.79 3.77
N THR A 58 -8.68 -7.88 4.11
CA THR A 58 -7.38 -8.19 3.50
C THR A 58 -7.58 -8.91 2.16
N GLY A 59 -6.70 -8.66 1.19
CA GLY A 59 -6.74 -9.29 -0.14
C GLY A 59 -6.28 -10.76 -0.21
N GLY A 60 -6.35 -11.52 0.90
CA GLY A 60 -5.94 -12.92 0.96
C GLY A 60 -6.89 -13.85 0.19
N SER A 61 -6.34 -14.85 -0.49
CA SER A 61 -7.04 -15.83 -1.33
C SER A 61 -7.80 -16.94 -0.56
N THR A 62 -8.06 -16.76 0.73
CA THR A 62 -8.76 -17.76 1.57
C THR A 62 -10.26 -17.52 1.57
N ALA A 63 -11.05 -18.60 1.63
CA ALA A 63 -12.52 -18.60 1.55
C ALA A 63 -13.24 -17.77 2.65
N THR A 64 -12.51 -17.34 3.68
CA THR A 64 -12.96 -16.44 4.74
C THR A 64 -12.32 -15.07 4.57
N ASN A 65 -13.15 -14.03 4.49
CA ASN A 65 -12.69 -12.64 4.46
C ASN A 65 -12.01 -12.31 5.80
N LYS A 66 -10.70 -12.07 5.76
CA LYS A 66 -9.97 -11.56 6.94
C LYS A 66 -10.22 -10.07 7.08
N TYR A 67 -10.51 -9.60 8.29
CA TYR A 67 -10.81 -8.20 8.57
C TYR A 67 -9.84 -7.61 9.60
N ILE A 68 -9.28 -6.45 9.30
CA ILE A 68 -8.35 -5.75 10.19
C ILE A 68 -9.05 -4.54 10.82
N PRO A 69 -9.02 -4.40 12.15
CA PRO A 69 -9.62 -3.26 12.84
C PRO A 69 -8.78 -1.99 12.68
N TYR A 70 -9.43 -0.93 12.20
CA TYR A 70 -8.83 0.39 12.03
C TYR A 70 -9.37 1.36 13.07
N THR A 71 -8.44 2.03 13.76
CA THR A 71 -8.68 3.13 14.69
C THR A 71 -8.11 4.44 14.14
N LYS A 72 -8.38 5.58 14.78
CA LYS A 72 -7.75 6.86 14.37
C LYS A 72 -6.25 6.84 14.64
N THR A 73 -5.81 6.17 15.71
CA THR A 73 -4.38 5.95 15.96
C THR A 73 -3.73 5.12 14.87
N LEU A 74 -4.34 4.02 14.41
CA LEU A 74 -3.78 3.23 13.31
C LEU A 74 -3.63 4.08 12.04
N LEU A 75 -4.67 4.82 11.66
CA LEU A 75 -4.63 5.75 10.52
C LEU A 75 -3.55 6.83 10.67
N LYS A 76 -3.28 7.31 11.89
CA LYS A 76 -2.16 8.22 12.16
C LYS A 76 -0.81 7.52 11.93
N GLN A 77 -0.65 6.27 12.36
CA GLN A 77 0.59 5.51 12.16
C GLN A 77 0.89 5.25 10.68
N PHE A 78 -0.13 4.87 9.88
CA PHE A 78 0.00 4.76 8.43
C PHE A 78 0.47 6.07 7.79
N ARG A 79 -0.09 7.21 8.21
CA ARG A 79 0.33 8.54 7.75
C ARG A 79 1.76 8.87 8.16
N SER A 80 2.13 8.64 9.41
CA SER A 80 3.51 8.85 9.89
C SER A 80 4.54 8.03 9.10
N ALA A 81 4.16 6.86 8.60
CA ALA A 81 5.00 6.07 7.70
C ALA A 81 5.09 6.66 6.28
N THR A 82 3.95 7.04 5.70
CA THR A 82 3.80 7.29 4.26
C THR A 82 3.97 8.75 3.84
N GLU A 83 3.60 9.71 4.68
CA GLU A 83 3.69 11.16 4.36
C GLU A 83 5.12 11.61 4.03
N PRO A 84 6.19 11.18 4.75
CA PRO A 84 7.56 11.56 4.38
C PRO A 84 7.96 11.05 3.00
N TRP A 85 7.59 9.81 2.68
CA TRP A 85 7.83 9.22 1.36
C TRP A 85 7.07 10.00 0.27
N ILE A 86 5.79 10.31 0.50
CA ILE A 86 4.97 11.05 -0.48
C ILE A 86 5.52 12.47 -0.68
N SER A 87 5.90 13.16 0.39
CA SER A 87 6.55 14.46 0.29
C SER A 87 7.83 14.38 -0.56
N SER A 88 8.64 13.32 -0.36
CA SER A 88 9.88 13.13 -1.11
C SER A 88 9.67 12.92 -2.61
N ILE A 89 8.66 12.14 -3.03
CA ILE A 89 8.39 11.93 -4.47
C ILE A 89 7.91 13.21 -5.14
N TYR A 90 7.09 14.02 -4.45
CA TYR A 90 6.60 15.28 -5.00
C TYR A 90 7.72 16.29 -5.21
N GLN A 91 8.69 16.33 -4.31
CA GLN A 91 9.88 17.18 -4.43
C GLN A 91 10.81 16.70 -5.55
N LYS A 92 11.19 15.42 -5.54
CA LYS A 92 12.17 14.84 -6.47
C LYS A 92 11.71 14.85 -7.93
N HIS A 93 10.42 14.60 -8.15
CA HIS A 93 9.85 14.51 -9.49
C HIS A 93 9.12 15.78 -9.93
N SER A 94 9.26 16.88 -9.16
CA SER A 94 8.63 18.18 -9.44
C SER A 94 7.14 18.06 -9.79
N LEU A 95 6.41 17.26 -9.02
CA LEU A 95 5.01 16.90 -9.30
C LEU A 95 4.02 18.03 -8.96
N MET A 96 4.50 19.18 -8.52
CA MET A 96 3.66 20.31 -8.15
C MET A 96 2.87 20.82 -9.38
N GLY A 97 1.54 20.84 -9.28
CA GLY A 97 0.66 21.21 -10.40
C GLY A 97 0.38 20.08 -11.40
N SER A 98 0.97 18.90 -11.22
CA SER A 98 0.62 17.70 -12.00
C SER A 98 -0.61 17.01 -11.40
N THR A 99 -1.33 16.26 -12.24
CA THR A 99 -2.31 15.29 -11.75
C THR A 99 -1.61 13.98 -11.41
N SER A 100 -2.22 13.19 -10.54
CA SER A 100 -1.74 11.87 -10.17
C SER A 100 -2.87 10.85 -10.26
N TYR A 101 -2.51 9.60 -10.51
CA TYR A 101 -3.42 8.48 -10.45
C TYR A 101 -3.00 7.52 -9.36
N TRP A 102 -3.93 7.21 -8.47
CA TRP A 102 -3.74 6.28 -7.37
C TRP A 102 -4.77 5.16 -7.49
N SER A 103 -4.29 3.92 -7.41
CA SER A 103 -5.14 2.72 -7.28
C SER A 103 -4.59 1.90 -6.13
N LEU A 104 -5.11 2.18 -4.93
CA LEU A 104 -4.69 1.59 -3.66
C LEU A 104 -5.72 0.61 -3.08
N SER A 105 -6.98 0.69 -3.48
CA SER A 105 -8.02 -0.25 -3.04
C SER A 105 -8.32 -1.23 -4.17
N LEU A 106 -8.22 -2.53 -3.88
CA LEU A 106 -8.38 -3.60 -4.88
C LEU A 106 -9.81 -3.73 -5.42
N THR A 107 -10.80 -3.19 -4.72
CA THR A 107 -12.20 -3.23 -5.15
C THR A 107 -12.97 -2.10 -4.50
N ALA A 108 -13.65 -1.29 -5.30
CA ALA A 108 -14.75 -0.45 -4.83
C ALA A 108 -15.95 -1.36 -4.50
N GLN A 109 -15.84 -2.10 -3.39
CA GLN A 109 -17.02 -2.74 -2.81
C GLN A 109 -17.78 -1.61 -2.14
N GLY A 110 -18.96 -1.28 -2.66
CA GLY A 110 -19.79 -0.19 -2.14
C GLY A 110 -19.97 -0.26 -0.62
N LYS A 111 -20.50 0.82 -0.02
CA LYS A 111 -20.64 0.97 1.44
C LYS A 111 -21.24 -0.29 2.08
N ARG A 112 -20.42 -1.00 2.86
CA ARG A 112 -20.81 -2.18 3.63
C ARG A 112 -20.62 -1.90 5.11
N ASN A 113 -21.54 -2.39 5.93
CA ASN A 113 -21.42 -2.35 7.39
C ASN A 113 -21.53 -3.77 7.94
N THR A 114 -20.93 -4.02 9.08
CA THR A 114 -21.13 -5.23 9.88
C THR A 114 -22.54 -5.25 10.49
N LYS A 115 -22.94 -6.38 11.09
CA LYS A 115 -24.20 -6.48 11.85
C LYS A 115 -24.27 -5.46 13.00
N GLY A 116 -23.13 -5.17 13.63
CA GLY A 116 -22.99 -4.16 14.67
C GLY A 116 -22.86 -2.72 14.18
N GLY A 117 -22.98 -2.47 12.86
CA GLY A 117 -22.91 -1.12 12.29
C GLY A 117 -21.50 -0.57 12.07
N VAL A 118 -20.45 -1.38 12.24
CA VAL A 118 -19.06 -0.97 11.95
C VAL A 118 -18.86 -0.94 10.43
N LYS A 119 -18.25 0.13 9.91
CA LYS A 119 -17.96 0.29 8.48
C LYS A 119 -17.00 -0.81 8.00
N ILE A 120 -17.19 -1.34 6.80
CA ILE A 120 -16.28 -2.28 6.13
C ILE A 120 -15.68 -1.62 4.90
N GLY A 121 -14.36 -1.62 4.80
CA GLY A 121 -13.64 -1.11 3.62
C GLY A 121 -13.51 0.42 3.59
N PHE A 122 -12.49 0.91 2.88
CA PHE A 122 -12.43 2.30 2.44
C PHE A 122 -13.44 2.58 1.32
N ASN A 123 -13.99 3.80 1.26
CA ASN A 123 -14.80 4.19 0.11
C ASN A 123 -13.94 4.76 -1.03
N ASP A 124 -12.72 5.21 -0.72
CA ASP A 124 -11.86 5.99 -1.60
C ASP A 124 -10.40 5.92 -1.11
N ASP A 125 -9.46 5.83 -2.05
CA ASP A 125 -8.02 5.67 -1.77
C ASP A 125 -7.44 6.85 -0.99
N SER A 126 -8.08 8.02 -1.06
CA SER A 126 -7.66 9.20 -0.31
C SER A 126 -7.96 9.13 1.20
N GLU A 127 -8.72 8.13 1.65
CA GLU A 127 -9.10 7.99 3.06
C GLU A 127 -7.92 7.65 3.99
N TYR A 128 -6.79 7.19 3.45
CA TYR A 128 -5.54 7.02 4.20
C TYR A 128 -4.91 8.37 4.63
N PHE A 129 -5.27 9.47 3.97
CA PHE A 129 -4.69 10.80 4.22
C PHE A 129 -5.52 11.63 5.20
N ASP A 130 -4.86 12.61 5.83
CA ASP A 130 -5.52 13.60 6.68
C ASP A 130 -6.52 14.45 5.87
N PRO A 131 -7.49 15.13 6.51
CA PRO A 131 -8.54 15.85 5.78
C PRO A 131 -8.03 16.90 4.77
N ILE A 132 -6.92 17.58 5.06
CA ILE A 132 -6.36 18.62 4.19
C ILE A 132 -5.66 17.98 3.00
N SER A 133 -4.77 17.01 3.25
CA SER A 133 -4.09 16.27 2.17
C SER A 133 -5.09 15.49 1.32
N ARG A 134 -6.15 14.95 1.92
CA ARG A 134 -7.26 14.30 1.22
C ARG A 134 -7.98 15.25 0.29
N TRP A 135 -8.32 16.44 0.79
CA TRP A 135 -8.95 17.48 -0.03
C TRP A 135 -8.05 17.88 -1.21
N ALA A 136 -6.76 18.08 -0.97
CA ALA A 136 -5.78 18.42 -2.00
C ALA A 136 -5.63 17.29 -3.02
N LEU A 137 -5.48 16.04 -2.56
CA LEU A 137 -5.32 14.86 -3.41
C LEU A 137 -6.53 14.69 -4.34
N ARG A 138 -7.75 14.81 -3.80
CA ARG A 138 -9.00 14.74 -4.59
C ARG A 138 -9.08 15.76 -5.72
N LYS A 139 -8.39 16.90 -5.61
CA LYS A 139 -8.34 17.93 -6.67
C LYS A 139 -7.34 17.60 -7.77
N ILE A 140 -6.35 16.77 -7.50
CA ILE A 140 -5.29 16.40 -8.43
C ILE A 140 -5.41 14.95 -8.93
N MET A 141 -6.42 14.20 -8.49
CA MET A 141 -6.71 12.86 -9.00
C MET A 141 -7.13 12.91 -10.47
N ALA A 142 -6.41 12.17 -11.32
CA ALA A 142 -6.74 12.05 -12.74
C ALA A 142 -8.07 11.31 -12.97
N VAL A 143 -8.40 10.36 -12.09
CA VAL A 143 -9.63 9.57 -12.13
C VAL A 143 -10.49 9.94 -10.91
N PRO A 144 -11.72 10.46 -11.11
CA PRO A 144 -12.61 10.79 -10.00
C PRO A 144 -13.02 9.56 -9.17
N ALA A 145 -13.22 9.76 -7.87
CA ALA A 145 -13.71 8.69 -6.98
C ALA A 145 -15.09 8.13 -7.39
N SER A 146 -15.92 8.91 -8.09
CA SER A 146 -17.21 8.44 -8.61
C SER A 146 -17.08 7.30 -9.63
N VAL A 147 -15.92 7.16 -10.29
CA VAL A 147 -15.69 6.04 -11.22
C VAL A 147 -15.73 4.71 -10.49
N ALA A 148 -15.31 4.67 -9.22
CA ALA A 148 -15.40 3.46 -8.39
C ALA A 148 -16.85 3.01 -8.13
N GLU A 149 -17.85 3.87 -8.36
CA GLU A 149 -19.27 3.52 -8.18
C GLU A 149 -19.88 2.84 -9.42
N GLU A 150 -19.10 2.67 -10.50
CA GLU A 150 -19.53 1.99 -11.71
C GLU A 150 -19.96 0.53 -11.45
N LYS A 151 -21.06 0.13 -12.07
CA LYS A 151 -21.73 -1.15 -11.76
C LYS A 151 -21.05 -2.37 -12.36
N THR A 152 -20.28 -2.19 -13.43
CA THR A 152 -19.61 -3.28 -14.14
C THR A 152 -18.12 -2.99 -14.26
N MET A 153 -17.31 -4.06 -14.25
CA MET A 153 -15.87 -3.94 -14.42
C MET A 153 -15.49 -3.31 -15.77
N ASP A 154 -16.27 -3.57 -16.82
CA ASP A 154 -16.04 -2.97 -18.13
C ASP A 154 -16.36 -1.49 -18.16
N ALA A 155 -17.48 -1.05 -17.56
CA ALA A 155 -17.80 0.37 -17.44
C ALA A 155 -16.74 1.11 -16.62
N TRP A 156 -16.36 0.54 -15.48
CA TRP A 156 -15.29 1.07 -14.64
C TRP A 156 -13.96 1.20 -15.39
N ARG A 157 -13.53 0.14 -16.10
CA ARG A 157 -12.29 0.14 -16.88
C ARG A 157 -12.33 1.19 -18.00
N ASN A 158 -13.44 1.26 -18.73
CA ASN A 158 -13.63 2.22 -19.81
C ASN A 158 -13.58 3.67 -19.28
N GLN A 159 -14.33 3.98 -18.22
CA GLN A 159 -14.32 5.31 -17.60
C GLN A 159 -12.95 5.68 -17.02
N THR A 160 -12.28 4.72 -16.36
CA THR A 160 -10.90 4.90 -15.87
C THR A 160 -9.96 5.29 -17.02
N CYS A 161 -10.02 4.57 -18.15
CA CYS A 161 -9.18 4.87 -19.31
C CYS A 161 -9.49 6.22 -19.94
N ILE A 162 -10.77 6.59 -20.08
CA ILE A 162 -11.18 7.91 -20.61
C ILE A 162 -10.63 9.03 -19.72
N HIS A 163 -10.80 8.94 -18.40
CA HIS A 163 -10.31 9.93 -17.46
C HIS A 163 -8.78 10.02 -17.46
N LEU A 164 -8.09 8.88 -17.47
CA LEU A 164 -6.62 8.84 -17.58
C LEU A 164 -6.13 9.48 -18.86
N LEU A 165 -6.69 9.12 -20.02
CA LEU A 165 -6.30 9.70 -21.31
C LEU A 165 -6.62 11.20 -21.37
N GLY A 166 -7.71 11.64 -20.75
CA GLY A 166 -8.08 13.05 -20.63
C GLY A 166 -7.10 13.89 -19.81
N SER A 167 -6.31 13.27 -18.94
CA SER A 167 -5.35 13.95 -18.07
C SER A 167 -4.04 14.27 -18.81
N GLU A 168 -3.95 15.46 -19.40
CA GLU A 168 -2.77 15.91 -20.15
C GLU A 168 -1.51 16.06 -19.28
N ASN A 169 -1.68 16.57 -18.04
CA ASN A 169 -0.62 16.86 -17.09
C ASN A 169 -0.39 15.74 -16.06
N LEU A 170 -0.70 14.49 -16.41
CA LEU A 170 -0.46 13.33 -15.54
C LEU A 170 1.04 13.19 -15.25
N GLY A 171 1.43 13.40 -14.00
CA GLY A 171 2.82 13.37 -13.55
C GLY A 171 3.20 12.09 -12.79
N LEU A 172 2.24 11.44 -12.14
CA LEU A 172 2.44 10.26 -11.28
C LEU A 172 1.37 9.21 -11.51
N ILE A 173 1.80 7.94 -11.64
CA ILE A 173 0.97 6.75 -11.51
C ILE A 173 1.44 5.97 -10.28
N SER A 174 0.57 5.73 -9.31
CA SER A 174 0.87 5.04 -8.05
C SER A 174 -0.12 3.89 -7.84
N ILE A 175 0.34 2.66 -8.04
CA ILE A 175 -0.51 1.46 -8.09
C ILE A 175 0.16 0.30 -7.36
N TRP A 176 -0.59 -0.67 -6.82
CA TRP A 176 0.06 -1.81 -6.14
C TRP A 176 0.79 -2.75 -7.09
N SER A 177 0.13 -3.20 -8.17
CA SER A 177 0.69 -4.20 -9.08
C SER A 177 1.09 -3.59 -10.43
N PRO A 178 2.25 -3.97 -11.00
CA PRO A 178 2.64 -3.57 -12.35
C PRO A 178 1.69 -4.14 -13.42
N THR A 179 1.09 -5.32 -13.17
CA THR A 179 0.14 -5.93 -14.12
C THR A 179 -1.08 -5.07 -14.35
N TYR A 180 -1.50 -4.30 -13.33
CA TYR A 180 -2.69 -3.47 -13.40
C TYR A 180 -2.60 -2.42 -14.50
N ILE A 181 -1.51 -1.65 -14.53
CA ILE A 181 -1.33 -0.62 -15.56
C ILE A 181 -1.01 -1.21 -16.93
N ILE A 182 -0.35 -2.38 -16.98
CA ILE A 182 -0.10 -3.09 -18.24
C ILE A 182 -1.43 -3.47 -18.90
N VAL A 183 -2.36 -4.08 -18.16
CA VAL A 183 -3.69 -4.44 -18.67
C VAL A 183 -4.49 -3.20 -19.08
N LEU A 184 -4.39 -2.10 -18.34
CA LEU A 184 -5.03 -0.84 -18.75
C LEU A 184 -4.44 -0.28 -20.04
N LEU A 185 -3.12 -0.31 -20.20
CA LEU A 185 -2.45 0.15 -21.42
C LEU A 185 -2.82 -0.72 -22.63
N GLU A 186 -2.80 -2.04 -22.48
CA GLU A 186 -3.26 -2.98 -23.50
C GLU A 186 -4.70 -2.64 -23.93
N TYR A 187 -5.61 -2.50 -22.97
CA TYR A 187 -6.99 -2.11 -23.24
C TYR A 187 -7.10 -0.74 -23.94
N ILE A 188 -6.30 0.24 -23.51
CA ILE A 188 -6.25 1.58 -24.14
C ILE A 188 -5.88 1.47 -25.61
N PHE A 189 -4.83 0.73 -25.95
CA PHE A 189 -4.35 0.64 -27.33
C PHE A 189 -5.26 -0.23 -28.21
N GLU A 190 -5.88 -1.28 -27.65
CA GLU A 190 -6.86 -2.10 -28.35
C GLU A 190 -8.16 -1.34 -28.68
N ASN A 191 -8.56 -0.40 -27.82
CA ASN A 191 -9.82 0.34 -27.93
C ASN A 191 -9.63 1.83 -28.23
N LEU A 192 -8.45 2.21 -28.74
CA LEU A 192 -8.00 3.59 -28.80
C LEU A 192 -8.98 4.48 -29.55
N ASP A 193 -9.42 4.06 -30.74
CA ASP A 193 -10.32 4.87 -31.58
C ASP A 193 -11.62 5.20 -30.86
N HIS A 194 -12.22 4.22 -30.18
CA HIS A 194 -13.43 4.42 -29.39
C HIS A 194 -13.19 5.36 -28.20
N LEU A 195 -12.10 5.14 -27.46
CA LEU A 195 -11.75 5.95 -26.29
C LEU A 195 -11.47 7.41 -26.67
N LEU A 196 -10.82 7.65 -27.81
CA LEU A 196 -10.51 8.99 -28.30
C LEU A 196 -11.78 9.81 -28.60
N LEU A 197 -12.87 9.18 -29.07
CA LEU A 197 -14.13 9.88 -29.34
C LEU A 197 -14.71 10.55 -28.10
N ALA A 198 -14.43 10.03 -26.89
CA ALA A 198 -14.86 10.62 -25.64
C ALA A 198 -14.01 11.82 -25.19
N LEU A 199 -12.88 12.10 -25.86
CA LEU A 199 -11.94 13.15 -25.48
C LEU A 199 -12.11 14.42 -26.33
N PRO A 200 -11.70 15.60 -25.84
CA PRO A 200 -11.65 16.82 -26.65
C PRO A 200 -10.72 16.66 -27.87
N ARG A 201 -11.11 17.24 -29.02
CA ARG A 201 -10.33 17.16 -30.28
C ARG A 201 -8.86 17.55 -30.14
N LYS A 202 -8.55 18.54 -29.29
CA LYS A 202 -7.16 18.94 -28.99
C LYS A 202 -6.37 17.77 -28.40
N ARG A 203 -6.94 17.07 -27.42
CA ARG A 203 -6.30 15.94 -26.73
C ARG A 203 -6.16 14.73 -27.64
N GLN A 204 -7.18 14.44 -28.45
CA GLN A 204 -7.10 13.40 -29.49
C GLN A 204 -5.89 13.62 -30.39
N ARG A 205 -5.74 14.83 -30.94
CA ARG A 205 -4.59 15.18 -31.81
C ARG A 205 -3.25 15.01 -31.10
N GLN A 206 -3.15 15.44 -29.84
CA GLN A 206 -1.93 15.28 -29.05
C GLN A 206 -1.55 13.81 -28.89
N ILE A 207 -2.51 12.94 -28.54
CA ILE A 207 -2.28 11.49 -28.40
C ILE A 207 -1.87 10.89 -29.75
N THR A 208 -2.56 11.22 -30.84
CA THR A 208 -2.20 10.72 -32.18
C THR A 208 -0.79 11.14 -32.60
N VAL A 209 -0.40 12.39 -32.34
CA VAL A 209 0.97 12.87 -32.61
C VAL A 209 1.98 12.18 -31.70
N GLY A 210 1.66 12.00 -30.42
CA GLY A 210 2.49 11.29 -29.46
C GLY A 210 2.75 9.85 -29.92
N ILE A 211 1.73 9.15 -30.38
CA ILE A 211 1.85 7.76 -30.88
C ILE A 211 2.74 7.69 -32.12
N LYS A 212 2.61 8.63 -33.06
CA LYS A 212 3.49 8.69 -34.24
C LYS A 212 4.95 8.93 -33.86
N THR A 213 5.21 9.59 -32.73
CA THR A 213 6.56 10.00 -32.30
C THR A 213 7.21 8.98 -31.37
N HIS A 214 6.44 8.39 -30.46
CA HIS A 214 6.91 7.54 -29.37
C HIS A 214 6.36 6.12 -29.41
N GLY A 215 5.63 5.76 -30.48
CA GLY A 215 4.99 4.46 -30.62
C GLY A 215 3.89 4.22 -29.58
N HIS A 216 3.53 2.95 -29.37
CA HIS A 216 2.55 2.55 -28.36
C HIS A 216 3.22 2.49 -26.99
N THR A 217 3.48 3.67 -26.40
CA THR A 217 4.14 3.81 -25.10
C THR A 217 3.38 4.79 -24.22
N ALA A 218 3.59 4.72 -22.91
CA ALA A 218 2.98 5.66 -21.96
C ALA A 218 3.41 7.12 -22.24
N ARG A 219 4.61 7.35 -22.77
CA ARG A 219 5.08 8.69 -23.15
C ARG A 219 4.28 9.30 -24.31
N ALA A 220 3.76 8.47 -25.22
CA ALA A 220 2.85 8.91 -26.27
C ALA A 220 1.52 9.42 -25.71
N LEU A 221 1.05 8.82 -24.63
CA LEU A 221 -0.20 9.16 -23.97
C LEU A 221 -0.01 10.35 -23.02
N TRP A 222 1.01 10.30 -22.16
CA TRP A 222 1.25 11.25 -21.07
C TRP A 222 2.67 11.82 -21.15
N PRO A 223 2.88 12.94 -21.86
CA PRO A 223 4.21 13.51 -22.04
C PRO A 223 4.81 14.07 -20.75
N SER A 224 3.96 14.43 -19.77
CA SER A 224 4.37 14.95 -18.47
C SER A 224 4.61 13.88 -17.40
N LEU A 225 4.41 12.59 -17.72
CA LEU A 225 4.53 11.51 -16.74
C LEU A 225 6.01 11.28 -16.40
N THR A 226 6.36 11.42 -15.12
CA THR A 226 7.76 11.33 -14.65
C THR A 226 8.00 10.11 -13.76
N LEU A 227 6.97 9.61 -13.07
CA LEU A 227 7.10 8.54 -12.10
C LEU A 227 5.96 7.52 -12.17
N VAL A 228 6.33 6.24 -12.17
CA VAL A 228 5.45 5.11 -11.86
C VAL A 228 5.92 4.49 -10.54
N SER A 229 5.07 4.54 -9.50
CA SER A 229 5.32 3.87 -8.22
C SER A 229 4.51 2.59 -8.14
N THR A 230 5.17 1.44 -8.07
CA THR A 230 4.53 0.12 -8.02
C THR A 230 5.37 -0.93 -7.30
N TRP A 231 4.79 -2.07 -6.89
CA TRP A 231 5.61 -3.17 -6.36
C TRP A 231 6.54 -3.71 -7.45
N THR A 232 7.81 -3.90 -7.05
CA THR A 232 8.88 -4.43 -7.90
C THR A 232 9.50 -5.70 -7.33
N ASP A 233 9.09 -6.08 -6.12
CA ASP A 233 9.67 -7.19 -5.36
C ASP A 233 8.94 -8.52 -5.64
N SER A 234 9.63 -9.64 -5.37
CA SER A 234 9.08 -11.00 -5.49
C SER A 234 8.39 -11.25 -6.86
N VAL A 235 7.18 -11.82 -6.86
CA VAL A 235 6.40 -12.16 -8.06
C VAL A 235 6.17 -10.97 -9.00
N ALA A 236 6.21 -9.73 -8.51
CA ALA A 236 6.05 -8.54 -9.35
C ALA A 236 7.27 -8.31 -10.27
N ALA A 237 8.45 -8.80 -9.88
CA ALA A 237 9.70 -8.59 -10.61
C ALA A 237 9.67 -9.13 -12.05
N GLN A 238 8.91 -10.21 -12.29
CA GLN A 238 8.78 -10.83 -13.62
C GLN A 238 8.11 -9.89 -14.65
N PHE A 239 7.34 -8.90 -14.20
CA PHE A 239 6.63 -7.96 -15.07
C PHE A 239 7.42 -6.69 -15.38
N LEU A 240 8.57 -6.49 -14.72
CA LEU A 240 9.39 -5.29 -14.90
C LEU A 240 9.93 -5.12 -16.33
N PRO A 241 10.33 -6.17 -17.07
CA PRO A 241 10.69 -6.03 -18.48
C PRO A 241 9.55 -5.50 -19.34
N ALA A 242 8.32 -5.97 -19.11
CA ALA A 242 7.14 -5.47 -19.82
C ALA A 242 6.82 -4.02 -19.42
N LEU A 243 6.91 -3.71 -18.12
CA LEU A 243 6.70 -2.36 -17.60
C LEU A 243 7.70 -1.36 -18.21
N HIS A 244 8.98 -1.71 -18.30
CA HIS A 244 10.00 -0.85 -18.94
C HIS A 244 9.74 -0.57 -20.42
N ARG A 245 9.17 -1.54 -21.17
CA ARG A 245 8.79 -1.32 -22.58
C ARG A 245 7.65 -0.31 -22.70
N TRP A 246 6.68 -0.36 -21.77
CA TRP A 246 5.57 0.58 -21.74
C TRP A 246 5.97 1.98 -21.28
N PHE A 247 6.96 2.08 -20.38
CA PHE A 247 7.37 3.33 -19.73
C PHE A 247 8.82 3.75 -20.05
N PRO A 248 9.20 3.88 -21.35
CA PRO A 248 10.58 4.18 -21.71
C PRO A 248 10.99 5.58 -21.21
N GLY A 249 12.10 5.64 -20.47
CA GLY A 249 12.65 6.89 -19.93
C GLY A 249 11.78 7.54 -18.85
N ILE A 250 10.85 6.80 -18.25
CA ILE A 250 10.05 7.22 -17.09
C ILE A 250 10.60 6.49 -15.86
N SER A 251 10.72 7.18 -14.73
CA SER A 251 11.26 6.56 -13.52
C SER A 251 10.28 5.55 -12.95
N ILE A 252 10.78 4.39 -12.52
CA ILE A 252 10.00 3.38 -11.79
C ILE A 252 10.53 3.30 -10.37
N GLN A 253 9.65 3.48 -9.38
CA GLN A 253 9.98 3.34 -7.97
C GLN A 253 9.24 2.15 -7.37
N GLY A 254 10.02 1.22 -6.80
CA GLY A 254 9.53 0.14 -5.97
C GLY A 254 8.82 0.66 -4.74
N LYS A 255 7.63 0.12 -4.46
CA LYS A 255 6.94 0.34 -3.17
C LYS A 255 7.58 -0.53 -2.09
N GLY A 256 7.60 0.00 -0.88
CA GLY A 256 7.94 -0.79 0.30
C GLY A 256 6.87 -1.83 0.64
N LEU A 257 7.09 -2.54 1.73
CA LEU A 257 6.15 -3.51 2.26
C LEU A 257 5.07 -2.78 3.08
N LEU A 258 3.92 -2.57 2.44
CA LEU A 258 2.71 -2.00 3.03
C LEU A 258 1.63 -3.08 2.99
N ALA A 259 1.13 -3.47 4.15
CA ALA A 259 0.05 -4.43 4.31
C ALA A 259 -1.19 -3.76 4.92
N THR A 260 -2.33 -4.43 4.85
CA THR A 260 -3.56 -3.98 5.51
C THR A 260 -3.37 -3.90 7.04
N GLU A 261 -2.52 -4.75 7.60
CA GLU A 261 -2.20 -4.78 9.02
C GLU A 261 -1.29 -3.64 9.48
N GLY A 262 -0.50 -3.06 8.58
CA GLY A 262 0.45 -1.98 8.90
C GLY A 262 1.54 -1.79 7.86
N VAL A 263 2.37 -0.76 8.07
CA VAL A 263 3.50 -0.43 7.20
C VAL A 263 4.81 -0.94 7.80
N ILE A 264 5.56 -1.74 7.03
CA ILE A 264 6.81 -2.36 7.48
C ILE A 264 7.99 -1.59 6.91
N SER A 265 7.92 -1.19 5.64
CA SER A 265 8.96 -0.36 5.03
C SER A 265 8.39 0.63 4.03
N VAL A 266 9.12 1.73 3.82
CA VAL A 266 8.80 2.77 2.84
C VAL A 266 10.04 3.14 2.01
N PRO A 267 9.85 3.55 0.75
CA PRO A 267 10.97 4.00 -0.08
C PRO A 267 11.67 5.22 0.52
N ILE A 268 13.00 5.27 0.42
CA ILE A 268 13.82 6.41 0.88
C ILE A 268 14.39 7.19 -0.31
N ASN A 269 14.42 8.53 -0.17
CA ASN A 269 14.71 9.46 -1.26
C ASN A 269 16.18 9.42 -1.73
N ASP A 270 17.09 9.24 -0.78
CA ASP A 270 18.56 9.33 -0.99
C ASP A 270 19.19 7.97 -1.36
N ALA A 271 18.38 6.92 -1.43
CA ALA A 271 18.85 5.64 -1.91
C ALA A 271 19.03 5.70 -3.43
N THR A 272 20.27 5.86 -3.86
CA THR A 272 20.67 5.56 -5.22
C THR A 272 20.23 4.13 -5.55
N ALA A 273 19.58 3.98 -6.71
CA ALA A 273 19.37 2.70 -7.34
C ALA A 273 20.71 1.95 -7.37
N THR A 274 20.75 0.75 -6.80
CA THR A 274 21.95 -0.10 -6.87
C THR A 274 21.79 -1.09 -8.02
N SER A 275 22.88 -1.72 -8.45
CA SER A 275 22.80 -2.84 -9.40
C SER A 275 21.88 -3.96 -8.89
N GLU A 276 21.82 -4.17 -7.57
CA GLU A 276 21.01 -5.21 -6.93
C GLU A 276 19.54 -4.80 -6.71
N ASN A 277 19.25 -3.50 -6.62
CA ASN A 277 17.89 -2.97 -6.54
C ASN A 277 17.78 -1.64 -7.29
N PRO A 278 17.51 -1.69 -8.61
CA PRO A 278 17.47 -0.49 -9.44
C PRO A 278 16.20 0.34 -9.25
N TYR A 279 15.23 -0.16 -8.46
CA TYR A 279 13.92 0.47 -8.27
C TYR A 279 13.80 1.25 -6.96
N GLY A 280 14.89 1.34 -6.20
CA GLY A 280 14.96 2.08 -4.95
C GLY A 280 14.98 1.18 -3.71
N ARG A 281 15.54 1.70 -2.62
CA ARG A 281 15.70 0.98 -1.36
C ARG A 281 14.56 1.37 -0.41
N CYS A 282 14.04 0.40 0.35
CA CYS A 282 12.97 0.62 1.31
C CYS A 282 13.48 0.46 2.73
N ALA A 283 13.44 1.52 3.52
CA ALA A 283 13.86 1.49 4.92
C ALA A 283 12.69 1.04 5.81
N VAL A 284 13.01 0.34 6.90
CA VAL A 284 12.02 -0.05 7.91
C VAL A 284 11.32 1.20 8.45
N ALA A 285 9.98 1.16 8.51
CA ALA A 285 9.15 2.28 8.93
C ALA A 285 9.12 2.44 10.46
N VAL A 286 10.27 2.70 11.07
CA VAL A 286 10.47 2.73 12.53
C VAL A 286 9.64 3.77 13.29
N ASN A 287 9.07 4.77 12.59
CA ASN A 287 8.20 5.81 13.16
C ASN A 287 6.70 5.51 12.98
N SER A 288 6.33 4.31 12.52
CA SER A 288 4.95 3.93 12.22
C SER A 288 4.29 3.16 13.37
N HIS A 289 4.56 1.87 13.46
CA HIS A 289 4.05 0.93 14.44
C HIS A 289 5.24 0.30 15.20
N PHE A 290 4.96 -0.47 16.24
CA PHE A 290 6.01 -1.26 16.86
C PHE A 290 6.27 -2.51 16.01
N LEU A 291 7.52 -2.69 15.60
CA LEU A 291 7.96 -3.73 14.67
C LEU A 291 8.96 -4.65 15.36
N GLU A 292 8.67 -5.95 15.34
CA GLU A 292 9.61 -7.01 15.68
C GLU A 292 9.82 -7.92 14.46
N PHE A 293 10.84 -8.76 14.50
CA PHE A 293 11.25 -9.60 13.39
C PHE A 293 11.70 -10.97 13.88
N ILE A 294 11.01 -12.02 13.44
CA ILE A 294 11.45 -13.40 13.65
C ILE A 294 12.66 -13.65 12.75
N ASP A 295 13.77 -14.10 13.32
CA ASP A 295 14.91 -14.61 12.55
C ASP A 295 14.55 -15.97 11.94
N LEU A 296 14.58 -16.06 10.61
CA LEU A 296 14.19 -17.30 9.92
C LEU A 296 15.26 -18.39 9.99
N GLU A 297 16.51 -18.04 10.35
CA GLU A 297 17.53 -19.04 10.67
C GLU A 297 17.38 -19.59 12.09
N ASN A 298 16.88 -18.78 13.02
CA ASN A 298 16.74 -19.13 14.44
C ASN A 298 15.33 -18.77 14.98
N PRO A 299 14.25 -19.38 14.44
CA PRO A 299 12.88 -18.96 14.71
C PRO A 299 12.40 -19.20 16.15
N SER A 300 13.12 -20.03 16.92
CA SER A 300 12.84 -20.28 18.35
C SER A 300 13.40 -19.20 19.29
N GLU A 301 14.24 -18.31 18.78
CA GLU A 301 14.77 -17.20 19.58
C GLU A 301 13.73 -16.09 19.76
N THR A 302 14.00 -15.20 20.72
CA THR A 302 13.16 -14.02 20.91
C THR A 302 13.22 -13.13 19.66
N PRO A 303 12.08 -12.66 19.13
CA PRO A 303 12.08 -11.77 17.97
C PRO A 303 12.94 -10.53 18.17
N LEU A 304 13.59 -10.13 17.08
CA LEU A 304 14.53 -9.02 17.03
C LEU A 304 13.81 -7.69 16.83
N LEU A 305 14.38 -6.63 17.36
CA LEU A 305 14.03 -5.25 17.04
C LEU A 305 14.70 -4.81 15.74
N ALA A 306 14.17 -3.75 15.12
CA ALA A 306 14.69 -3.25 13.83
C ALA A 306 16.21 -3.03 13.82
N HIS A 307 16.79 -2.39 14.84
CA HIS A 307 18.23 -2.11 14.87
C HIS A 307 19.12 -3.36 15.04
N GLN A 308 18.54 -4.53 15.31
CA GLN A 308 19.26 -5.79 15.48
C GLN A 308 19.34 -6.61 14.18
N LEU A 309 18.67 -6.18 13.11
CA LEU A 309 18.68 -6.89 11.82
C LEU A 309 20.06 -6.87 11.18
N LYS A 310 20.51 -8.04 10.72
CA LYS A 310 21.81 -8.23 10.07
C LYS A 310 21.64 -8.22 8.56
N THR A 311 22.53 -7.52 7.87
CA THR A 311 22.54 -7.51 6.39
C THR A 311 22.80 -8.91 5.85
N GLY A 312 22.04 -9.31 4.83
CA GLY A 312 22.11 -10.63 4.21
C GLY A 312 21.12 -11.65 4.78
N ALA A 313 20.65 -11.46 6.02
CA ALA A 313 19.76 -12.39 6.72
C ALA A 313 18.28 -12.18 6.37
N TYR A 314 17.48 -13.21 6.65
CA TYR A 314 16.06 -13.30 6.33
C TYR A 314 15.21 -13.29 7.60
N TYR A 315 14.11 -12.54 7.54
CA TYR A 315 13.26 -12.30 8.69
C TYR A 315 11.79 -12.39 8.32
N SER A 316 10.93 -12.57 9.33
CA SER A 316 9.48 -12.39 9.19
C SER A 316 8.95 -11.31 10.14
N PRO A 317 8.26 -10.27 9.63
CA PRO A 317 7.79 -9.17 10.46
C PRO A 317 6.64 -9.56 11.41
N LEU A 318 6.67 -9.00 12.60
CA LEU A 318 5.58 -8.96 13.56
C LEU A 318 5.13 -7.51 13.77
N LEU A 319 3.81 -7.30 13.83
CA LEU A 319 3.19 -5.99 13.97
C LEU A 319 2.48 -5.84 15.31
N SER A 320 2.77 -4.74 16.00
CA SER A 320 1.92 -4.23 17.08
C SER A 320 1.46 -2.81 16.76
N THR A 321 0.15 -2.63 16.59
CA THR A 321 -0.43 -1.43 15.99
C THR A 321 -1.51 -0.79 16.85
N GLY A 322 -1.80 0.49 16.61
CA GLY A 322 -2.89 1.20 17.26
C GLY A 322 -4.28 0.66 16.94
N GLY A 323 -4.40 -0.26 15.97
CA GLY A 323 -5.64 -0.97 15.64
C GLY A 323 -5.98 -2.07 16.62
N GLY A 324 -5.08 -2.41 17.56
CA GLY A 324 -5.26 -3.53 18.48
C GLY A 324 -4.68 -4.85 17.96
N LEU A 325 -3.79 -4.79 16.96
CA LEU A 325 -2.90 -5.92 16.65
C LEU A 325 -1.73 -5.91 17.64
N TYR A 326 -1.40 -7.06 18.19
CA TYR A 326 -0.29 -7.23 19.13
C TYR A 326 0.53 -8.45 18.73
N ARG A 327 1.79 -8.23 18.34
CA ARG A 327 2.72 -9.25 17.84
C ARG A 327 2.11 -10.13 16.75
N TYR A 328 1.30 -9.51 15.89
CA TYR A 328 0.63 -10.19 14.79
C TYR A 328 1.65 -10.60 13.73
N HIS A 329 1.69 -11.89 13.40
CA HIS A 329 2.62 -12.45 12.45
C HIS A 329 2.10 -12.29 11.02
N LEU A 330 2.77 -11.44 10.23
CA LEU A 330 2.39 -11.21 8.83
C LEU A 330 2.57 -12.41 7.91
N LYS A 331 3.40 -13.38 8.33
CA LYS A 331 3.84 -14.51 7.51
C LYS A 331 4.47 -14.07 6.19
N ASP A 332 5.14 -12.91 6.20
CA ASP A 332 5.97 -12.42 5.09
C ASP A 332 7.43 -12.78 5.31
N THR A 333 8.14 -13.09 4.24
CA THR A 333 9.60 -13.23 4.22
C THR A 333 10.21 -11.95 3.68
N ILE A 334 11.11 -11.36 4.44
CA ILE A 334 11.89 -10.20 4.03
C ILE A 334 13.39 -10.50 4.15
N LYS A 335 14.20 -9.85 3.32
CA LYS A 335 15.66 -9.86 3.43
C LYS A 335 16.15 -8.48 3.87
N CYS A 336 17.02 -8.43 4.88
CA CYS A 336 17.75 -7.21 5.20
C CYS A 336 18.88 -7.03 4.18
N THR A 337 18.82 -5.98 3.37
CA THR A 337 19.76 -5.74 2.25
C THR A 337 20.81 -4.67 2.57
N GLY A 338 20.73 -4.06 3.75
CA GLY A 338 21.68 -3.04 4.19
C GLY A 338 21.07 -2.11 5.23
N THR A 339 21.67 -0.94 5.39
CA THR A 339 21.17 0.12 6.27
C THR A 339 21.18 1.49 5.60
N HIS A 340 20.36 2.40 6.11
CA HIS A 340 20.41 3.84 5.86
C HIS A 340 20.56 4.53 7.23
N GLY A 341 21.77 5.01 7.52
CA GLY A 341 22.14 5.35 8.90
C GLY A 341 22.00 4.11 9.79
N HIS A 342 21.18 4.22 10.84
CA HIS A 342 20.89 3.14 11.77
C HIS A 342 19.61 2.35 11.42
N THR A 343 18.90 2.72 10.36
CA THR A 343 17.65 2.09 9.97
C THR A 343 17.91 0.99 8.94
N PRO A 344 17.46 -0.26 9.17
CA PRO A 344 17.61 -1.33 8.19
C PRO A 344 16.87 -1.03 6.90
N ILE A 345 17.41 -1.54 5.81
CA ILE A 345 16.75 -1.59 4.51
C ILE A 345 16.37 -3.02 4.23
N ILE A 346 15.12 -3.21 3.85
CA ILE A 346 14.55 -4.53 3.65
C ILE A 346 13.96 -4.64 2.24
N ARG A 347 13.92 -5.87 1.74
CA ARG A 347 13.27 -6.24 0.49
C ARG A 347 12.29 -7.38 0.76
N PHE A 348 11.13 -7.34 0.13
CA PHE A 348 10.17 -8.43 0.23
C PHE A 348 10.58 -9.60 -0.68
N GLU A 349 10.56 -10.83 -0.16
CA GLU A 349 10.99 -12.02 -0.89
C GLU A 349 9.80 -12.95 -1.21
N GLY A 350 8.78 -12.99 -0.36
CA GLY A 350 7.60 -13.83 -0.58
C GLY A 350 6.77 -14.03 0.68
N LYS A 351 5.71 -14.81 0.58
CA LYS A 351 4.87 -15.25 1.71
C LYS A 351 5.44 -16.56 2.27
N LEU A 352 5.46 -16.73 3.58
CA LEU A 352 5.92 -17.97 4.26
C LEU A 352 4.91 -19.11 4.14
N ASP A 353 3.63 -18.78 3.96
CA ASP A 353 2.50 -19.71 3.97
C ASP A 353 2.04 -20.11 2.56
N ARG A 354 2.88 -19.91 1.53
CA ARG A 354 2.56 -20.20 0.13
C ARG A 354 3.58 -21.09 -0.55
#